data_AF-A0A150SDT7-F1
#
_entry.id   AF-A0A150SDT7-F1
#
_cell.length_a   1.000
_cell.length_b   1.000
_cell.length_c   1.000
_cell.angle_alpha   90.00
_cell.angle_beta   90.00
_cell.angle_gamma   90.00
#
_symmetry.space_group_name_H-M   'P 1'
#
loop_
_entity.id
_entity.type
_entity.pdbx_description
1 polymer ?
#
loop_
_entity_poly.entity_id
_entity_poly.type
_entity_poly.pdbx_seq_one_letter_code
_entity_poly.pdbx_strand_id
1 'polypeptide(L)'
;MPSLEALLSVALDLTTSLGAEDRYRRLLEAVRQVVPCDAACLMRYDDGALVPLAAHGLAPEALGRTFCAGAHPRLDILCRAEGPVRFPPDSDLPDPFDGLLASDATSLAHVHACLGCPLRVEGALVGLLTADALDPRAFEGVDAATLSWLGALAGAAVRTSQLIDALEHSAERLGLVAEDLRRAAERERGAGLLGTSPAMQRLRDEIALVGPSDLTVLITGETGAGKELAARAVHAASRRRGEPLLYVNCAALPASVAESELFGHVRGAFTGAEQHRPGKLEVADGGTLFLDEIGELPLSIQPKLLRALQEGEVQRVGADRSLRVDVRIVAATNRDIEKEVAEGRFRADLFHRLNVVRLAVPPLRERRSDIPLLAGHFCEAARARLGVGPVRISRAARELLVQGAWPGNVRELENTVFRMVLQA
;
A
#
# COMPACT_ATOMS: atom_id res chain seq x y z
N MET A 1 12.99 45.42 -15.44
CA MET A 1 13.22 45.24 -13.99
C MET A 1 12.03 44.73 -13.17
N PRO A 2 10.73 44.92 -13.53
CA PRO A 2 9.63 44.34 -12.73
C PRO A 2 9.54 42.80 -12.77
N SER A 3 10.15 42.15 -13.76
CA SER A 3 10.17 40.68 -13.87
C SER A 3 11.02 39.97 -12.80
N LEU A 4 12.09 40.60 -12.29
CA LEU A 4 13.01 39.94 -11.34
C LEU A 4 12.46 39.95 -9.91
N GLU A 5 11.78 41.03 -9.51
CA GLU A 5 11.12 41.13 -8.19
C GLU A 5 9.94 40.16 -8.09
N ALA A 6 9.15 40.02 -9.16
CA ALA A 6 8.08 39.03 -9.23
C ALA A 6 8.62 37.59 -9.11
N LEU A 7 9.69 37.25 -9.84
CA LEU A 7 10.34 35.93 -9.75
C LEU A 7 10.95 35.67 -8.36
N LEU A 8 11.51 36.68 -7.71
CA LEU A 8 12.02 36.56 -6.35
C LEU A 8 10.89 36.34 -5.34
N SER A 9 9.76 37.02 -5.49
CA SER A 9 8.57 36.79 -4.66
C SER A 9 8.09 35.35 -4.80
N VAL A 10 8.01 34.82 -6.03
CA VAL A 10 7.65 33.41 -6.28
C VAL A 10 8.59 32.46 -5.55
N ALA A 11 9.89 32.65 -5.73
CA ALA A 11 10.88 31.78 -5.10
C ALA A 11 10.76 31.79 -3.57
N LEU A 12 10.53 32.97 -2.97
CA LEU A 12 10.34 33.10 -1.52
C LEU A 12 9.02 32.47 -1.06
N ASP A 13 7.91 32.74 -1.76
CA ASP A 13 6.59 32.18 -1.43
C ASP A 13 6.58 30.65 -1.50
N LEU A 14 7.28 30.07 -2.48
CA LEU A 14 7.44 28.62 -2.61
C LEU A 14 8.20 27.97 -1.44
N THR A 15 9.04 28.73 -0.73
CA THR A 15 9.81 28.25 0.43
C THR A 15 9.11 28.46 1.76
N THR A 16 7.95 29.13 1.78
CA THR A 16 7.17 29.30 3.01
C THR A 16 6.50 27.98 3.43
N SER A 17 6.36 27.76 4.74
CA SER A 17 5.71 26.57 5.31
C SER A 17 4.18 26.61 5.11
N LEU A 18 3.74 26.40 3.86
CA LEU A 18 2.34 26.32 3.45
C LEU A 18 2.00 24.91 2.95
N GLY A 19 0.71 24.57 2.89
CA GLY A 19 0.24 23.35 2.20
C GLY A 19 0.53 23.40 0.69
N ALA A 20 0.58 22.24 0.02
CA ALA A 20 0.91 22.16 -1.40
C ALA A 20 -0.04 22.97 -2.30
N GLU A 21 -1.34 22.95 -2.01
CA GLU A 21 -2.36 23.69 -2.77
C GLU A 21 -2.15 25.21 -2.71
N ASP A 22 -1.84 25.75 -1.52
CA ASP A 22 -1.58 27.17 -1.35
C ASP A 22 -0.30 27.60 -2.08
N ARG A 23 0.74 26.75 -2.10
CA ARG A 23 1.96 27.01 -2.88
C ARG A 23 1.66 27.09 -4.37
N TYR A 24 0.85 26.17 -4.91
CA TYR A 24 0.48 26.19 -6.33
C TYR A 24 -0.38 27.40 -6.71
N ARG A 25 -1.32 27.79 -5.85
CA ARG A 25 -2.17 28.96 -6.07
C ARG A 25 -1.34 30.24 -6.14
N ARG A 26 -0.41 30.44 -5.19
CA ARG A 26 0.52 31.59 -5.21
C ARG A 26 1.42 31.60 -6.42
N LEU A 27 1.91 30.42 -6.84
CA LEU A 27 2.68 30.30 -8.07
C LEU A 27 1.88 30.80 -9.27
N LEU A 28 0.62 30.39 -9.42
CA LEU A 28 -0.23 30.87 -10.52
C LEU A 28 -0.54 32.37 -10.42
N GLU A 29 -0.75 32.90 -9.21
CA GLU A 29 -0.94 34.35 -9.01
C GLU A 29 0.26 35.15 -9.50
N ALA A 30 1.48 34.67 -9.23
CA ALA A 30 2.67 35.35 -9.69
C ALA A 30 2.97 35.13 -11.18
N VAL A 31 2.62 33.96 -11.73
CA VAL A 31 2.64 33.75 -13.19
C VAL A 31 1.80 34.84 -13.87
N ARG A 32 0.63 35.20 -13.34
CA ARG A 32 -0.23 36.26 -13.90
C ARG A 32 0.36 37.68 -13.83
N GLN A 33 1.25 37.93 -12.87
CA GLN A 33 1.93 39.23 -12.79
C GLN A 33 3.00 39.39 -13.87
N VAL A 34 3.50 38.27 -14.42
CA VAL A 34 4.61 38.24 -15.37
C VAL A 34 4.14 37.88 -16.79
N VAL A 35 3.11 37.04 -16.89
CA VAL A 35 2.49 36.56 -18.13
C VAL A 35 1.07 37.11 -18.19
N PRO A 36 0.72 37.93 -19.21
CA PRO A 36 -0.61 38.48 -19.36
C PRO A 36 -1.57 37.39 -19.88
N CYS A 37 -2.05 36.54 -18.98
CA CYS A 37 -2.98 35.46 -19.28
C CYS A 37 -4.32 35.64 -18.57
N ASP A 38 -5.40 35.23 -19.24
CA ASP A 38 -6.76 35.18 -18.68
C ASP A 38 -6.97 33.90 -17.87
N ALA A 39 -6.34 32.81 -18.30
CA ALA A 39 -6.34 31.55 -17.59
C ALA A 39 -4.94 30.93 -17.51
N ALA A 40 -4.69 30.17 -16.45
CA ALA A 40 -3.49 29.38 -16.29
C ALA A 40 -3.78 28.11 -15.50
N CYS A 41 -3.12 27.01 -15.86
CA CYS A 41 -3.26 25.73 -15.19
C CYS A 41 -1.90 25.08 -14.97
N LEU A 42 -1.64 24.70 -13.72
CA LEU A 42 -0.49 23.91 -13.32
C LEU A 42 -0.93 22.44 -13.23
N MET A 43 -0.23 21.56 -13.93
CA MET A 43 -0.52 20.13 -13.97
C MET A 43 0.69 19.30 -13.55
N ARG A 44 0.46 18.22 -12.82
CA ARG A 44 1.43 17.16 -12.55
C ARG A 44 1.39 16.12 -13.66
N TYR A 45 2.54 15.58 -14.02
CA TYR A 45 2.64 14.44 -14.93
C TYR A 45 2.80 13.14 -14.12
N ASP A 46 1.86 12.22 -14.29
CA ASP A 46 1.82 10.90 -13.65
C ASP A 46 1.67 9.83 -14.77
N ASP A 47 2.76 9.18 -15.17
CA ASP A 47 2.78 8.03 -16.10
C ASP A 47 1.87 8.17 -17.34
N GLY A 48 2.02 9.28 -18.07
CA GLY A 48 1.25 9.54 -19.30
C GLY A 48 -0.06 10.31 -19.08
N ALA A 49 -0.46 10.53 -17.84
CA ALA A 49 -1.59 11.37 -17.47
C ALA A 49 -1.12 12.73 -16.92
N LEU A 50 -1.88 13.78 -17.19
CA LEU A 50 -1.72 15.12 -16.64
C LEU A 50 -2.88 15.42 -15.70
N VAL A 51 -2.54 15.70 -14.45
CA VAL A 51 -3.48 15.96 -13.36
C VAL A 51 -3.38 17.43 -12.95
N PRO A 52 -4.42 18.25 -13.13
CA PRO A 52 -4.47 19.62 -12.64
C PRO A 52 -4.24 19.70 -11.13
N LEU A 53 -3.31 20.56 -10.73
CA LEU A 53 -2.95 20.82 -9.33
C LEU A 53 -3.53 22.16 -8.84
N ALA A 54 -3.53 23.15 -9.73
CA ALA A 54 -4.14 24.45 -9.50
C ALA A 54 -4.53 25.06 -10.83
N ALA A 55 -5.56 25.89 -10.82
CA ALA A 55 -6.03 26.61 -11.98
C ALA A 55 -6.46 28.03 -11.58
N HIS A 56 -6.31 28.94 -12.53
CA HIS A 56 -6.84 30.29 -12.47
C HIS A 56 -7.57 30.60 -13.77
N GLY A 57 -8.67 31.35 -13.72
CA GLY A 57 -9.42 31.77 -14.91
C GLY A 57 -10.17 30.64 -15.62
N LEU A 58 -10.07 29.41 -15.11
CA LEU A 58 -10.80 28.24 -15.59
C LEU A 58 -12.02 27.93 -14.71
N ALA A 59 -13.03 27.31 -15.30
CA ALA A 59 -14.17 26.75 -14.59
C ALA A 59 -13.70 25.72 -13.54
N PRO A 60 -14.37 25.61 -12.37
CA PRO A 60 -13.98 24.67 -11.31
C PRO A 60 -13.86 23.21 -11.78
N GLU A 61 -14.66 22.83 -12.78
CA GLU A 61 -14.66 21.50 -13.40
C GLU A 61 -13.30 21.13 -14.02
N ALA A 62 -12.49 22.13 -14.43
CA ALA A 62 -11.17 21.88 -14.99
C ALA A 62 -10.24 21.16 -14.00
N LEU A 63 -10.35 21.45 -12.70
CA LEU A 63 -9.55 20.80 -11.65
C LEU A 63 -9.93 19.33 -11.43
N GLY A 64 -11.15 18.93 -11.82
CA GLY A 64 -11.62 17.54 -11.71
C GLY A 64 -11.23 16.66 -12.90
N ARG A 65 -10.63 17.21 -13.96
CA ARG A 65 -10.26 16.46 -15.17
C ARG A 65 -8.91 15.79 -15.02
N THR A 66 -8.69 14.70 -15.75
CA THR A 66 -7.38 14.08 -15.95
C THR A 66 -7.17 13.89 -17.45
N PHE A 67 -6.06 14.41 -17.97
CA PHE A 67 -5.80 14.41 -19.41
C PHE A 67 -4.78 13.34 -19.76
N CYS A 68 -5.15 12.39 -20.61
CA CYS A 68 -4.16 11.48 -21.19
C CYS A 68 -3.34 12.24 -22.23
N ALA A 69 -2.03 12.38 -22.02
CA ALA A 69 -1.18 13.21 -22.87
C ALA A 69 -1.28 12.78 -24.35
N GLY A 70 -1.24 11.46 -24.62
CA GLY A 70 -1.34 10.94 -25.98
C GLY A 70 -2.71 11.12 -26.66
N ALA A 71 -3.75 11.50 -25.93
CA ALA A 71 -5.08 11.79 -26.47
C ALA A 71 -5.30 13.28 -26.78
N HIS A 72 -4.39 14.16 -26.35
CA HIS A 72 -4.50 15.61 -26.53
C HIS A 72 -3.26 16.15 -27.27
N PRO A 73 -3.37 16.50 -28.57
CA PRO A 73 -2.23 16.88 -29.41
C PRO A 73 -1.38 18.03 -28.85
N ARG A 74 -2.01 19.10 -28.34
CA ARG A 74 -1.28 20.23 -27.72
C ARG A 74 -0.50 19.78 -26.49
N LEU A 75 -1.11 18.98 -25.61
CA LEU A 75 -0.47 18.47 -24.40
C LEU A 75 0.66 17.45 -24.72
N ASP A 76 0.48 16.59 -25.72
CA ASP A 76 1.53 15.67 -26.18
C ASP A 76 2.76 16.42 -26.71
N ILE A 77 2.54 17.48 -27.51
CA ILE A 77 3.62 18.36 -27.99
C ILE A 77 4.36 18.99 -26.80
N LEU A 78 3.62 19.52 -25.82
CA LEU A 78 4.23 20.13 -24.63
C LEU A 78 5.03 19.11 -23.82
N CYS A 79 4.52 17.90 -23.61
CA CYS A 79 5.23 16.83 -22.89
C CYS A 79 6.55 16.43 -23.57
N ARG A 80 6.64 16.55 -24.90
CA ARG A 80 7.85 16.22 -25.68
C ARG A 80 8.80 17.39 -25.87
N ALA A 81 8.35 18.61 -25.61
CA ALA A 81 9.16 19.80 -25.78
C ALA A 81 10.30 19.87 -24.73
N GLU A 82 11.41 20.48 -25.15
CA GLU A 82 12.58 20.80 -24.30
C GLU A 82 12.42 22.16 -23.58
N GLY A 83 11.49 23.00 -24.04
CA GLY A 83 11.27 24.34 -23.50
C GLY A 83 9.88 24.89 -23.81
N PRO A 84 9.59 26.15 -23.45
CA PRO A 84 8.28 26.76 -23.65
C PRO A 84 7.84 26.74 -25.12
N VAL A 85 6.56 26.40 -25.36
CA VAL A 85 5.94 26.36 -26.69
C VAL A 85 4.77 27.34 -26.72
N ARG A 86 4.71 28.17 -27.76
CA ARG A 86 3.57 29.01 -28.08
C ARG A 86 2.83 28.39 -29.25
N PHE A 87 1.53 28.18 -29.08
CA PHE A 87 0.67 27.79 -30.18
C PHE A 87 0.17 29.05 -30.89
N PRO A 88 0.19 29.07 -32.22
CA PRO A 88 -0.31 30.21 -32.96
C PRO A 88 -1.83 30.34 -32.75
N PRO A 89 -2.40 31.55 -32.81
CA PRO A 89 -3.82 31.76 -32.51
C PRO A 89 -4.77 31.03 -33.47
N ASP A 90 -4.32 30.78 -34.70
CA ASP A 90 -5.02 30.04 -35.77
C ASP A 90 -4.66 28.55 -35.80
N SER A 91 -4.13 27.99 -34.70
CA SER A 91 -3.80 26.57 -34.60
C SER A 91 -5.05 25.69 -34.71
N ASP A 92 -5.07 24.81 -35.72
CA ASP A 92 -6.11 23.79 -35.92
C ASP A 92 -6.13 22.67 -34.84
N LEU A 93 -5.15 22.67 -33.92
CA LEU A 93 -5.08 21.67 -32.85
C LEU A 93 -6.11 22.00 -31.75
N PRO A 94 -6.89 21.02 -31.27
CA PRO A 94 -7.90 21.25 -30.24
C PRO A 94 -7.25 21.68 -28.91
N ASP A 95 -7.88 22.62 -28.20
CA ASP A 95 -7.40 23.10 -26.91
C ASP A 95 -7.91 22.21 -25.77
N PRO A 96 -7.05 21.83 -24.80
CA PRO A 96 -7.48 21.04 -23.64
C PRO A 96 -8.53 21.74 -22.75
N PHE A 97 -8.63 23.06 -22.80
CA PHE A 97 -9.51 23.89 -21.99
C PHE A 97 -10.60 24.61 -22.81
N ASP A 98 -10.87 24.18 -24.05
CA ASP A 98 -11.99 24.69 -24.84
C ASP A 98 -13.31 24.63 -24.06
N GLY A 99 -14.02 25.76 -23.99
CA GLY A 99 -15.26 25.92 -23.24
C GLY A 99 -15.12 25.94 -21.71
N LEU A 100 -13.89 25.99 -21.18
CA LEU A 100 -13.61 26.03 -19.74
C LEU A 100 -13.11 27.38 -19.22
N LEU A 101 -13.03 28.41 -20.06
CA LEU A 101 -12.67 29.77 -19.61
C LEU A 101 -13.82 30.39 -18.82
N ALA A 102 -13.57 30.78 -17.57
CA ALA A 102 -14.60 31.33 -16.68
C ALA A 102 -15.20 32.65 -17.17
N SER A 103 -14.43 33.42 -17.96
CA SER A 103 -14.85 34.70 -18.54
C SER A 103 -15.64 34.58 -19.84
N ASP A 104 -15.73 33.38 -20.45
CA ASP A 104 -16.38 33.17 -21.74
C ASP A 104 -17.05 31.78 -21.84
N ALA A 105 -18.07 31.56 -21.01
CA ALA A 105 -18.76 30.28 -20.87
C ALA A 105 -19.58 29.84 -22.11
N THR A 106 -19.67 30.66 -23.15
CA THR A 106 -20.53 30.42 -24.34
C THR A 106 -19.77 30.29 -25.65
N SER A 107 -18.47 30.59 -25.70
CA SER A 107 -17.71 30.53 -26.94
C SER A 107 -16.86 29.28 -27.04
N LEU A 108 -17.30 28.35 -27.89
CA LEU A 108 -16.57 27.11 -28.23
C LEU A 108 -15.49 27.33 -29.30
N ALA A 109 -15.26 28.57 -29.77
CA ALA A 109 -14.43 28.84 -30.94
C ALA A 109 -13.94 30.30 -31.02
N HIS A 110 -13.22 30.79 -30.01
CA HIS A 110 -12.47 32.05 -30.15
C HIS A 110 -10.98 31.78 -30.31
N VAL A 111 -10.41 32.46 -31.30
CA VAL A 111 -8.97 32.55 -31.55
C VAL A 111 -8.32 33.14 -30.30
N HIS A 112 -7.64 32.30 -29.53
CA HIS A 112 -6.94 32.66 -28.30
C HIS A 112 -5.44 32.34 -28.43
N ALA A 113 -4.60 33.10 -27.73
CA ALA A 113 -3.18 32.75 -27.63
C ALA A 113 -3.03 31.66 -26.56
N CYS A 114 -2.35 30.56 -26.90
CA CYS A 114 -2.07 29.47 -25.97
C CYS A 114 -0.56 29.29 -25.79
N LEU A 115 -0.14 29.14 -24.54
CA LEU A 115 1.24 28.94 -24.13
C LEU A 115 1.33 27.74 -23.20
N GLY A 116 2.35 26.91 -23.40
CA GLY A 116 2.69 25.86 -22.45
C GLY A 116 4.18 25.79 -22.16
N CYS A 117 4.51 25.44 -20.93
CA CYS A 117 5.86 25.23 -20.46
C CYS A 117 6.01 23.82 -19.87
N PRO A 118 6.88 22.97 -20.44
CA PRO A 118 7.23 21.70 -19.84
C PRO A 118 8.01 21.93 -18.55
N LEU A 119 7.54 21.33 -17.46
CA LEU A 119 8.21 21.41 -16.17
C LEU A 119 9.17 20.24 -16.09
N ARG A 120 10.44 20.49 -16.35
CA ARG A 120 11.51 19.48 -16.28
C ARG A 120 12.42 19.73 -15.10
N VAL A 121 12.67 18.68 -14.33
CA VAL A 121 13.66 18.67 -13.23
C VAL A 121 14.63 17.53 -13.50
N GLU A 122 15.92 17.84 -13.59
CA GLU A 122 16.98 16.86 -13.94
C GLU A 122 16.69 16.09 -15.25
N GLY A 123 16.04 16.76 -16.21
CA GLY A 123 15.65 16.19 -17.51
C GLY A 123 14.34 15.39 -17.50
N ALA A 124 13.83 15.00 -16.33
CA ALA A 124 12.55 14.31 -16.20
C ALA A 124 11.38 15.30 -16.23
N LEU A 125 10.32 14.99 -17.00
CA LEU A 125 9.08 15.75 -17.01
C LEU A 125 8.31 15.48 -15.72
N VAL A 126 8.07 16.51 -14.92
CA VAL A 126 7.28 16.43 -13.67
C VAL A 126 5.89 17.03 -13.81
N GLY A 127 5.64 17.79 -14.87
CA GLY A 127 4.36 18.46 -15.09
C GLY A 127 4.36 19.44 -16.26
N LEU A 128 3.27 20.20 -16.39
CA LEU A 128 3.11 21.28 -17.36
C LEU A 128 2.55 22.53 -16.66
N LEU A 129 3.01 23.71 -17.09
CA LEU A 129 2.34 24.97 -16.83
C LEU A 129 1.73 25.46 -18.14
N THR A 130 0.43 25.69 -18.17
CA THR A 130 -0.31 26.18 -19.35
C THR A 130 -0.92 27.53 -19.04
N ALA A 131 -1.03 28.38 -20.05
CA ALA A 131 -1.63 29.69 -19.96
C ALA A 131 -2.34 30.06 -21.27
N ASP A 132 -3.52 30.64 -21.14
CA ASP A 132 -4.39 31.02 -22.24
C ASP A 132 -4.79 32.48 -22.10
N ALA A 133 -4.87 33.19 -23.22
CA ALA A 133 -5.29 34.59 -23.29
C ALA A 133 -6.26 34.81 -24.46
N LEU A 134 -7.33 35.54 -24.19
CA LEU A 134 -8.33 35.93 -25.19
C LEU A 134 -7.74 36.87 -26.25
N ASP A 135 -6.71 37.65 -25.90
CA ASP A 135 -5.96 38.46 -26.87
C ASP A 135 -4.92 37.58 -27.59
N PRO A 136 -5.03 37.39 -28.93
CA PRO A 136 -4.09 36.64 -29.74
C PRO A 136 -2.63 37.13 -29.66
N ARG A 137 -2.41 38.38 -29.24
CA ARG A 137 -1.08 39.00 -29.15
C ARG A 137 -0.53 39.08 -27.73
N ALA A 138 -1.26 38.58 -26.73
CA ALA A 138 -0.90 38.71 -25.32
C ALA A 138 0.53 38.24 -25.02
N PHE A 139 0.99 37.17 -25.68
CA PHE A 139 2.29 36.57 -25.40
C PHE A 139 3.44 37.09 -26.27
N GLU A 140 3.21 37.99 -27.25
CA GLU A 140 4.25 38.49 -28.16
C GLU A 140 5.39 39.21 -27.40
N GLY A 141 5.06 39.91 -26.30
CA GLY A 141 6.03 40.66 -25.48
C GLY A 141 6.72 39.87 -24.37
N VAL A 142 6.36 38.60 -24.16
CA VAL A 142 7.00 37.74 -23.16
C VAL A 142 8.26 37.14 -23.78
N ASP A 143 9.38 37.07 -23.07
CA ASP A 143 10.57 36.40 -23.59
C ASP A 143 10.59 34.89 -23.22
N ALA A 144 11.32 34.08 -24.00
CA ALA A 144 11.42 32.65 -23.73
C ALA A 144 12.20 32.34 -22.43
N ALA A 145 13.11 33.25 -22.03
CA ALA A 145 13.92 33.10 -20.83
C ALA A 145 13.07 33.17 -19.56
N THR A 146 12.18 34.15 -19.44
CA THR A 146 11.25 34.32 -18.31
C THR A 146 10.32 33.13 -18.19
N LEU A 147 9.80 32.63 -19.31
CA LEU A 147 8.99 31.42 -19.31
C LEU A 147 9.76 30.18 -18.85
N SER A 148 11.04 30.08 -19.23
CA SER A 148 11.91 29.00 -18.77
C SER A 148 12.19 29.11 -17.26
N TRP A 149 12.39 30.33 -16.73
CA TRP A 149 12.54 30.56 -15.28
C TRP A 149 11.28 30.19 -14.49
N LEU A 150 10.09 30.60 -14.97
CA LEU A 150 8.82 30.23 -14.37
C LEU A 150 8.60 28.73 -14.41
N GLY A 151 8.90 28.09 -15.54
CA GLY A 151 8.86 26.63 -15.69
C GLY A 151 9.79 25.90 -14.72
N ALA A 152 11.01 26.40 -14.54
CA ALA A 152 11.96 25.82 -13.59
C ALA A 152 11.46 25.92 -12.14
N LEU A 153 10.93 27.09 -11.74
CA LEU A 153 10.35 27.29 -10.40
C LEU A 153 9.12 26.42 -10.17
N ALA A 154 8.21 26.35 -11.15
CA ALA A 154 7.04 25.49 -11.09
C ALA A 154 7.40 24.00 -11.05
N GLY A 155 8.37 23.58 -11.85
CA GLY A 155 8.90 22.21 -11.82
C GLY A 155 9.51 21.86 -10.46
N ALA A 156 10.31 22.76 -9.88
CA ALA A 156 10.87 22.58 -8.55
C ALA A 156 9.78 22.48 -7.47
N ALA A 157 8.74 23.31 -7.54
CA ALA A 157 7.60 23.27 -6.61
C ALA A 157 6.83 21.94 -6.69
N VAL A 158 6.50 21.50 -7.91
CA VAL A 158 5.79 20.22 -8.13
C VAL A 158 6.63 19.04 -7.65
N ARG A 159 7.93 19.02 -7.98
CA ARG A 159 8.86 17.97 -7.55
C ARG A 159 9.01 17.93 -6.04
N THR A 160 9.12 19.09 -5.40
CA THR A 160 9.26 19.17 -3.94
C THR A 160 8.02 18.62 -3.24
N SER A 161 6.82 18.98 -3.70
CA SER A 161 5.58 18.41 -3.17
C SER A 161 5.51 16.90 -3.36
N GLN A 162 5.87 16.37 -4.55
CA GLN A 162 5.92 14.92 -4.77
C GLN A 162 6.88 14.20 -3.80
N LEU A 163 8.02 14.81 -3.49
CA LEU A 163 8.98 14.26 -2.52
C LEU A 163 8.44 14.32 -1.09
N ILE A 164 7.78 15.40 -0.70
CA ILE A 164 7.14 15.52 0.62
C ILE A 164 6.06 14.46 0.76
N ASP A 165 5.16 14.34 -0.21
CA ASP A 165 4.09 13.32 -0.21
C ASP A 165 4.67 11.90 -0.10
N ALA A 166 5.76 11.61 -0.83
CA ALA A 166 6.44 10.32 -0.76
C ALA A 166 7.09 10.06 0.61
N LEU A 167 7.68 11.09 1.22
CA LEU A 167 8.28 11.00 2.55
C LEU A 167 7.22 10.78 3.63
N GLU A 168 6.09 11.50 3.57
CA GLU A 168 4.97 11.35 4.49
C GLU A 168 4.38 9.93 4.42
N HIS A 169 4.08 9.45 3.21
CA HIS A 169 3.61 8.08 3.02
C HIS A 169 4.61 7.02 3.52
N SER A 170 5.91 7.24 3.29
CA SER A 170 6.94 6.32 3.80
C SER A 170 7.02 6.34 5.32
N ALA A 171 6.92 7.52 5.96
CA ALA A 171 6.96 7.65 7.40
C ALA A 171 5.75 6.99 8.07
N GLU A 172 4.55 7.18 7.53
CA GLU A 172 3.34 6.50 7.98
C GLU A 172 3.46 4.97 7.87
N ARG A 173 3.94 4.47 6.72
CA ARG A 173 4.18 3.04 6.50
C ARG A 173 5.15 2.48 7.53
N LEU A 174 6.28 3.15 7.76
CA LEU A 174 7.28 2.72 8.75
C LEU A 174 6.71 2.70 10.16
N GLY A 175 5.89 3.69 10.54
CA GLY A 175 5.20 3.72 11.84
C GLY A 175 4.28 2.51 12.04
N LEU A 176 3.48 2.17 11.02
CA LEU A 176 2.57 1.03 11.07
C LEU A 176 3.30 -0.32 11.09
N VAL A 177 4.35 -0.46 10.27
CA VAL A 177 5.22 -1.65 10.30
C VAL A 177 5.86 -1.80 11.68
N ALA A 178 6.39 -0.73 12.26
CA ALA A 178 7.01 -0.77 13.58
C ALA A 178 6.02 -1.20 14.67
N GLU A 179 4.78 -0.70 14.63
CA GLU A 179 3.74 -1.11 15.58
C GLU A 179 3.38 -2.60 15.43
N ASP A 180 3.22 -3.08 14.20
CA ASP A 180 2.91 -4.48 13.92
C ASP A 180 4.05 -5.42 14.30
N LEU A 181 5.29 -5.08 13.97
CA LEU A 181 6.47 -5.84 14.36
C LEU A 181 6.61 -5.88 15.87
N ARG A 182 6.30 -4.78 16.57
CA ARG A 182 6.29 -4.75 18.04
C ARG A 182 5.23 -5.68 18.62
N ARG A 183 4.01 -5.68 18.06
CA ARG A 183 2.94 -6.61 18.45
C ARG A 183 3.29 -8.07 18.13
N ALA A 184 3.96 -8.32 17.01
CA ALA A 184 4.47 -9.64 16.66
C ALA A 184 5.56 -10.09 17.65
N ALA A 185 6.52 -9.22 17.97
CA ALA A 185 7.57 -9.47 18.95
C ALA A 185 7.03 -9.75 20.37
N GLU A 186 5.93 -9.11 20.76
CA GLU A 186 5.24 -9.40 22.02
C GLU A 186 4.59 -10.80 22.02
N ARG A 187 4.13 -11.29 20.85
CA ARG A 187 3.65 -12.68 20.65
C ARG A 187 4.81 -13.68 20.58
N GLU A 188 6.03 -13.25 20.27
CA GLU A 188 7.23 -14.06 19.99
C GLU A 188 8.02 -14.57 21.20
N ARG A 189 7.59 -14.32 22.45
CA ARG A 189 8.27 -14.92 23.61
C ARG A 189 8.00 -16.44 23.71
N GLY A 190 8.50 -17.23 22.75
CA GLY A 190 8.39 -18.69 22.74
C GLY A 190 8.57 -19.37 21.37
N ALA A 191 9.83 -19.56 20.97
CA ALA A 191 10.34 -20.61 20.05
C ALA A 191 9.98 -20.62 18.55
N GLY A 192 10.94 -21.15 17.78
CA GLY A 192 10.76 -21.61 16.40
C GLY A 192 10.08 -22.97 16.30
N LEU A 193 10.02 -23.53 15.09
CA LEU A 193 9.35 -24.79 14.80
C LEU A 193 10.07 -26.02 15.44
N LEU A 194 9.76 -26.31 16.71
CA LEU A 194 10.35 -27.41 17.48
C LEU A 194 9.77 -28.78 17.09
N GLY A 195 10.62 -29.81 17.12
CA GLY A 195 10.23 -31.20 16.87
C GLY A 195 11.27 -31.95 16.02
N THR A 196 11.48 -33.21 16.33
CA THR A 196 12.45 -34.10 15.66
C THR A 196 11.77 -35.27 14.94
N SER A 197 10.45 -35.41 15.06
CA SER A 197 9.69 -36.45 14.36
C SER A 197 9.86 -36.38 12.84
N PRO A 198 9.72 -37.52 12.13
CA PRO A 198 9.76 -37.54 10.66
C PRO A 198 8.75 -36.61 10.02
N ALA A 199 7.56 -36.45 10.61
CA ALA A 199 6.54 -35.54 10.12
C ALA A 199 7.00 -34.07 10.18
N MET A 200 7.67 -33.66 11.25
CA MET A 200 8.23 -32.32 11.39
C MET A 200 9.47 -32.08 10.51
N GLN A 201 10.26 -33.13 10.25
CA GLN A 201 11.36 -33.05 9.29
C GLN A 201 10.83 -32.79 7.88
N ARG A 202 9.84 -33.57 7.42
CA ARG A 202 9.18 -33.35 6.11
C ARG A 202 8.62 -31.94 5.96
N LEU A 203 7.91 -31.45 6.99
CA LEU A 203 7.39 -30.07 6.96
C LEU A 203 8.51 -29.03 6.81
N ARG A 204 9.66 -29.21 7.48
CA ARG A 204 10.81 -28.30 7.32
C ARG A 204 11.42 -28.38 5.93
N ASP A 205 11.53 -29.58 5.36
CA ASP A 205 12.06 -29.79 4.02
C ASP A 205 11.16 -29.12 2.96
N GLU A 206 9.84 -29.27 3.09
CA GLU A 206 8.85 -28.58 2.25
C GLU A 206 8.93 -27.05 2.38
N ILE A 207 9.09 -26.54 3.61
CA ILE A 207 9.28 -25.10 3.88
C ILE A 207 10.57 -24.60 3.23
N ALA A 208 11.67 -25.35 3.34
CA ALA A 208 12.95 -24.99 2.73
C ALA A 208 12.87 -24.98 1.20
N LEU A 209 12.06 -25.86 0.61
CA LEU A 209 11.81 -25.93 -0.83
C LEU A 209 10.98 -24.73 -1.33
N VAL A 210 9.89 -24.38 -0.65
CA VAL A 210 8.99 -23.30 -1.08
C VAL A 210 9.48 -21.90 -0.68
N GLY A 211 10.28 -21.80 0.38
CA GLY A 211 10.78 -20.55 0.94
C GLY A 211 11.32 -19.59 -0.13
N PRO A 212 12.29 -20.00 -0.98
CA PRO A 212 12.90 -19.14 -2.00
C PRO A 212 12.00 -18.69 -3.15
N SER A 213 10.76 -19.19 -3.24
CA SER A 213 9.77 -18.80 -4.26
C SER A 213 8.81 -17.72 -3.75
N ASP A 214 8.18 -16.98 -4.66
CA ASP A 214 7.12 -16.02 -4.34
C ASP A 214 5.70 -16.63 -4.45
N LEU A 215 5.62 -17.97 -4.53
CA LEU A 215 4.34 -18.67 -4.60
C LEU A 215 3.52 -18.46 -3.33
N THR A 216 2.20 -18.44 -3.51
CA THR A 216 1.25 -18.45 -2.41
C THR A 216 1.31 -19.79 -1.68
N VAL A 217 1.30 -19.72 -0.35
CA VAL A 217 1.39 -20.90 0.50
C VAL A 217 0.14 -20.99 1.36
N LEU A 218 -0.61 -22.08 1.23
CA LEU A 218 -1.74 -22.42 2.09
C LEU A 218 -1.29 -23.42 3.16
N ILE A 219 -1.31 -22.99 4.41
CA ILE A 219 -0.97 -23.79 5.58
C ILE A 219 -2.24 -24.36 6.18
N THR A 220 -2.39 -25.68 6.15
CA THR A 220 -3.51 -26.38 6.76
C THR A 220 -3.09 -27.01 8.08
N GLY A 221 -4.04 -27.15 9.00
CA GLY A 221 -3.79 -27.84 10.27
C GLY A 221 -4.78 -27.43 11.36
N GLU A 222 -4.90 -28.30 12.35
CA GLU A 222 -5.81 -28.09 13.46
C GLU A 222 -5.48 -26.84 14.29
N THR A 223 -6.48 -26.34 15.01
CA THR A 223 -6.30 -25.24 15.97
C THR A 223 -5.21 -25.60 16.98
N GLY A 224 -4.26 -24.69 17.19
CA GLY A 224 -3.15 -24.89 18.14
C GLY A 224 -2.04 -25.83 17.66
N ALA A 225 -2.03 -26.29 16.40
CA ALA A 225 -0.97 -27.15 15.86
C ALA A 225 0.34 -26.42 15.53
N GLY A 226 0.32 -25.08 15.44
CA GLY A 226 1.51 -24.25 15.16
C GLY A 226 1.58 -23.70 13.72
N LYS A 227 0.44 -23.45 13.06
CA LYS A 227 0.38 -22.86 11.71
C LYS A 227 1.13 -21.52 11.60
N GLU A 228 1.02 -20.68 12.62
CA GLU A 228 1.71 -19.39 12.71
C GLU A 228 3.24 -19.54 12.72
N LEU A 229 3.77 -20.57 13.39
CA LEU A 229 5.20 -20.88 13.39
C LEU A 229 5.66 -21.40 12.02
N ALA A 230 4.83 -22.18 11.34
CA ALA A 230 5.12 -22.61 9.97
C ALA A 230 5.14 -21.41 9.00
N ALA A 231 4.20 -20.47 9.12
CA ALA A 231 4.18 -19.25 8.31
C ALA A 231 5.44 -18.40 8.49
N ARG A 232 5.88 -18.22 9.75
CA ARG A 232 7.16 -17.57 10.06
C ARG A 232 8.33 -18.28 9.42
N ALA A 233 8.38 -19.60 9.51
CA ALA A 233 9.46 -20.39 8.92
C ALA A 233 9.49 -20.25 7.39
N VAL A 234 8.33 -20.21 6.72
CA VAL A 234 8.21 -19.91 5.28
C VAL A 234 8.78 -18.53 4.95
N HIS A 235 8.39 -17.50 5.70
CA HIS A 235 8.90 -16.15 5.50
C HIS A 235 10.42 -16.05 5.74
N ALA A 236 10.92 -16.65 6.83
CA ALA A 236 12.34 -16.67 7.16
C ALA A 236 13.20 -17.41 6.11
N ALA A 237 12.64 -18.43 5.45
CA ALA A 237 13.27 -19.16 4.35
C ALA A 237 13.19 -18.40 3.00
N SER A 238 12.55 -17.23 2.96
CA SER A 238 12.28 -16.50 1.72
C SER A 238 13.34 -15.50 1.31
N ARG A 239 13.21 -15.00 0.07
CA ARG A 239 13.97 -13.85 -0.42
C ARG A 239 13.59 -12.54 0.29
N ARG A 240 12.38 -12.50 0.87
CA ARG A 240 11.80 -11.36 1.60
C ARG A 240 12.02 -11.44 3.11
N ARG A 241 12.93 -12.31 3.60
CA ARG A 241 13.19 -12.49 5.04
C ARG A 241 13.69 -11.23 5.78
N GLY A 242 14.17 -10.23 5.06
CA GLY A 242 14.57 -8.92 5.60
C GLY A 242 13.45 -7.89 5.59
N GLU A 243 12.33 -8.21 4.93
CA GLU A 243 11.16 -7.35 4.78
C GLU A 243 10.10 -7.73 5.83
N PRO A 244 9.11 -6.86 6.11
CA PRO A 244 8.12 -7.14 7.14
C PRO A 244 7.25 -8.37 6.85
N LEU A 245 6.95 -9.13 7.91
CA LEU A 245 5.89 -10.12 7.96
C LEU A 245 4.72 -9.57 8.77
N LEU A 246 3.63 -9.19 8.10
CA LEU A 246 2.44 -8.64 8.74
C LEU A 246 1.38 -9.71 8.97
N TYR A 247 0.59 -9.55 10.02
CA TYR A 247 -0.41 -10.52 10.48
C TYR A 247 -1.81 -9.96 10.38
N VAL A 248 -2.72 -10.72 9.78
CA VAL A 248 -4.17 -10.45 9.79
C VAL A 248 -4.90 -11.72 10.20
N ASN A 249 -5.76 -11.61 11.21
CA ASN A 249 -6.62 -12.71 11.63
C ASN A 249 -8.03 -12.50 11.07
N CYS A 250 -8.43 -13.36 10.12
CA CYS A 250 -9.70 -13.25 9.43
C CYS A 250 -10.91 -13.67 10.31
N ALA A 251 -10.68 -14.38 11.41
CA ALA A 251 -11.75 -14.88 12.30
C ALA A 251 -12.22 -13.85 13.34
N ALA A 252 -11.48 -12.76 13.54
CA ALA A 252 -11.61 -11.94 14.75
C ALA A 252 -12.48 -10.68 14.60
N LEU A 253 -12.97 -10.36 13.39
CA LEU A 253 -13.48 -9.02 13.07
C LEU A 253 -14.80 -9.04 12.28
N PRO A 254 -15.71 -8.08 12.53
CA PRO A 254 -16.83 -7.82 11.63
C PRO A 254 -16.36 -7.55 10.21
N ALA A 255 -17.16 -7.90 9.20
CA ALA A 255 -16.76 -7.81 7.79
C ALA A 255 -16.24 -6.43 7.39
N SER A 256 -16.87 -5.35 7.84
CA SER A 256 -16.42 -3.97 7.56
C SER A 256 -15.04 -3.66 8.17
N VAL A 257 -14.75 -4.20 9.34
CA VAL A 257 -13.46 -4.00 10.02
C VAL A 257 -12.38 -4.85 9.37
N ALA A 258 -12.69 -6.11 9.01
CA ALA A 258 -11.78 -6.97 8.26
C ALA A 258 -11.41 -6.37 6.90
N GLU A 259 -12.39 -5.80 6.21
CA GLU A 259 -12.19 -5.11 4.93
C GLU A 259 -11.32 -3.86 5.09
N SER A 260 -11.63 -3.02 6.08
CA SER A 260 -10.85 -1.83 6.41
C SER A 260 -9.42 -2.16 6.84
N GLU A 261 -9.20 -3.25 7.57
CA GLU A 261 -7.86 -3.69 7.95
C GLU A 261 -7.07 -4.19 6.74
N LEU A 262 -7.66 -5.00 5.86
CA LEU A 262 -6.96 -5.53 4.69
C LEU A 262 -6.66 -4.47 3.63
N PHE A 263 -7.65 -3.66 3.28
CA PHE A 263 -7.61 -2.75 2.12
C PHE A 263 -7.46 -1.28 2.48
N GLY A 264 -7.65 -0.90 3.75
CA GLY A 264 -7.63 0.50 4.17
C GLY A 264 -8.90 1.25 3.80
N HIS A 265 -9.01 2.50 4.23
CA HIS A 265 -10.14 3.37 3.95
C HIS A 265 -9.73 4.82 3.82
N VAL A 266 -10.52 5.58 3.06
CA VAL A 266 -10.47 7.05 3.07
C VAL A 266 -11.38 7.61 4.15
N ARG A 267 -11.10 8.85 4.56
CA ARG A 267 -11.97 9.58 5.50
C ARG A 267 -13.39 9.64 4.95
N GLY A 268 -14.38 9.32 5.80
CA GLY A 268 -15.80 9.35 5.43
C GLY A 268 -16.31 8.12 4.68
N ALA A 269 -15.49 7.08 4.46
CA ALA A 269 -15.91 5.87 3.76
C ALA A 269 -17.04 5.08 4.46
N PHE A 270 -17.16 5.20 5.78
CA PHE A 270 -18.23 4.62 6.60
C PHE A 270 -18.39 5.41 7.91
N THR A 271 -19.46 5.15 8.67
CA THR A 271 -19.68 5.79 9.98
C THR A 271 -18.58 5.41 10.97
N GLY A 272 -17.75 6.38 11.36
CA GLY A 272 -16.56 6.18 12.20
C GLY A 272 -15.22 6.25 11.47
N ALA A 273 -15.21 6.42 10.14
CA ALA A 273 -14.01 6.67 9.35
C ALA A 273 -13.55 8.15 9.48
N GLU A 274 -13.13 8.55 10.69
CA GLU A 274 -12.73 9.93 10.98
C GLU A 274 -11.40 10.33 10.32
N GLN A 275 -10.53 9.35 10.10
CA GLN A 275 -9.21 9.53 9.50
C GLN A 275 -9.06 8.60 8.29
N HIS A 276 -8.09 8.91 7.43
CA HIS A 276 -7.68 7.98 6.39
C HIS A 276 -6.74 6.92 7.01
N ARG A 277 -6.76 5.69 6.49
CA ARG A 277 -5.89 4.62 7.00
C ARG A 277 -5.47 3.68 5.87
N PRO A 278 -4.17 3.42 5.66
CA PRO A 278 -3.70 2.43 4.70
C PRO A 278 -4.03 1.01 5.18
N GLY A 279 -4.27 0.11 4.22
CA GLY A 279 -4.57 -1.30 4.49
C GLY A 279 -3.32 -2.13 4.70
N LYS A 280 -3.46 -3.31 5.31
CA LYS A 280 -2.34 -4.24 5.55
C LYS A 280 -1.66 -4.71 4.26
N LEU A 281 -2.40 -4.83 3.16
CA LEU A 281 -1.80 -5.14 1.86
C LEU A 281 -0.87 -4.02 1.37
N GLU A 282 -1.24 -2.76 1.61
CA GLU A 282 -0.41 -1.61 1.27
C GLU A 282 0.81 -1.50 2.19
N VAL A 283 0.62 -1.71 3.49
CA VAL A 283 1.71 -1.67 4.48
C VAL A 283 2.69 -2.83 4.28
N ALA A 284 2.22 -3.98 3.79
CA ALA A 284 3.04 -5.16 3.49
C ALA A 284 3.75 -5.11 2.13
N ASP A 285 3.65 -4.01 1.39
CA ASP A 285 4.30 -3.86 0.08
C ASP A 285 5.82 -4.13 0.15
N GLY A 286 6.32 -5.00 -0.73
CA GLY A 286 7.68 -5.57 -0.71
C GLY A 286 7.87 -6.74 0.28
N GLY A 287 6.97 -6.91 1.24
CA GLY A 287 7.05 -7.90 2.32
C GLY A 287 6.17 -9.13 2.14
N THR A 288 5.72 -9.70 3.27
CA THR A 288 4.83 -10.86 3.33
C THR A 288 3.63 -10.57 4.22
N LEU A 289 2.44 -10.95 3.77
CA LEU A 289 1.21 -10.86 4.55
C LEU A 289 0.73 -12.28 4.92
N PHE A 290 0.61 -12.52 6.21
CA PHE A 290 0.06 -13.74 6.77
C PHE A 290 -1.43 -13.58 7.09
N LEU A 291 -2.27 -14.38 6.45
CA LEU A 291 -3.72 -14.42 6.63
C LEU A 291 -4.09 -15.64 7.46
N ASP A 292 -4.31 -15.46 8.75
CA ASP A 292 -4.73 -16.54 9.65
C ASP A 292 -6.24 -16.75 9.59
N GLU A 293 -6.64 -18.01 9.66
CA GLU A 293 -8.02 -18.48 9.51
C GLU A 293 -8.74 -17.94 8.26
N ILE A 294 -8.08 -18.02 7.09
CA ILE A 294 -8.61 -17.52 5.81
C ILE A 294 -9.98 -18.09 5.43
N GLY A 295 -10.32 -19.29 5.91
CA GLY A 295 -11.64 -19.91 5.72
C GLY A 295 -12.80 -19.19 6.43
N GLU A 296 -12.51 -18.25 7.32
CA GLU A 296 -13.48 -17.38 7.99
C GLU A 296 -13.70 -16.06 7.24
N LEU A 297 -12.95 -15.80 6.16
CA LEU A 297 -13.02 -14.53 5.44
C LEU A 297 -14.40 -14.34 4.78
N PRO A 298 -15.12 -13.23 5.07
CA PRO A 298 -16.42 -12.96 4.49
C PRO A 298 -16.43 -13.00 2.95
N LEU A 299 -17.47 -13.61 2.38
CA LEU A 299 -17.65 -13.75 0.92
C LEU A 299 -17.59 -12.42 0.16
N SER A 300 -18.02 -11.31 0.77
CA SER A 300 -17.97 -9.98 0.16
C SER A 300 -16.55 -9.45 -0.04
N ILE A 301 -15.59 -9.94 0.75
CA ILE A 301 -14.21 -9.48 0.77
C ILE A 301 -13.33 -10.33 -0.17
N GLN A 302 -13.69 -11.61 -0.33
CA GLN A 302 -12.95 -12.57 -1.16
C GLN A 302 -12.65 -12.08 -2.60
N PRO A 303 -13.57 -11.40 -3.34
CA PRO A 303 -13.27 -10.88 -4.67
C PRO A 303 -12.17 -9.80 -4.67
N LYS A 304 -12.14 -8.95 -3.64
CA LYS A 304 -11.10 -7.91 -3.51
C LYS A 304 -9.74 -8.53 -3.22
N LEU A 305 -9.71 -9.56 -2.37
CA LEU A 305 -8.47 -10.31 -2.11
C LEU A 305 -7.99 -11.05 -3.36
N LEU A 306 -8.90 -11.64 -4.14
CA LEU A 306 -8.58 -12.27 -5.42
C LEU A 306 -7.93 -11.27 -6.38
N ARG A 307 -8.48 -10.06 -6.51
CA ARG A 307 -7.92 -8.99 -7.34
C ARG A 307 -6.50 -8.61 -6.89
N ALA A 308 -6.29 -8.44 -5.59
CA ALA A 308 -4.96 -8.18 -5.04
C ALA A 308 -3.95 -9.32 -5.35
N LEU A 309 -4.39 -10.58 -5.31
CA LEU A 309 -3.56 -11.77 -5.63
C LEU A 309 -3.27 -11.97 -7.12
N GLN A 310 -4.14 -11.48 -8.00
CA GLN A 310 -4.03 -11.67 -9.45
C GLN A 310 -3.33 -10.49 -10.13
N GLU A 311 -3.74 -9.28 -9.78
CA GLU A 311 -3.32 -8.04 -10.45
C GLU A 311 -2.30 -7.24 -9.64
N GLY A 312 -2.12 -7.57 -8.35
CA GLY A 312 -1.37 -6.72 -7.41
C GLY A 312 -2.10 -5.41 -7.12
N GLU A 313 -3.39 -5.29 -7.45
CA GLU A 313 -4.15 -4.05 -7.31
C GLU A 313 -5.01 -4.05 -6.05
N VAL A 314 -4.87 -2.99 -5.25
CA VAL A 314 -5.57 -2.74 -3.99
C VAL A 314 -6.33 -1.43 -4.11
N GLN A 315 -7.61 -1.44 -3.74
CA GLN A 315 -8.44 -0.24 -3.71
C GLN A 315 -8.95 -0.02 -2.29
N ARG A 316 -8.64 1.14 -1.72
CA ARG A 316 -9.13 1.53 -0.39
C ARG A 316 -10.64 1.67 -0.41
N VAL A 317 -11.30 1.36 0.71
CA VAL A 317 -12.76 1.55 0.83
C VAL A 317 -13.08 3.04 0.69
N GLY A 318 -14.00 3.36 -0.24
CA GLY A 318 -14.43 4.73 -0.55
C GLY A 318 -13.49 5.51 -1.48
N ALA A 319 -12.40 4.91 -1.98
CA ALA A 319 -11.54 5.52 -2.98
C ALA A 319 -11.85 4.98 -4.38
N ASP A 320 -11.74 5.83 -5.41
CA ASP A 320 -11.86 5.41 -6.82
C ASP A 320 -10.53 4.94 -7.42
N ARG A 321 -9.41 5.33 -6.80
CA ARG A 321 -8.06 5.01 -7.27
C ARG A 321 -7.58 3.67 -6.74
N SER A 322 -7.03 2.82 -7.62
CA SER A 322 -6.28 1.62 -7.25
C SER A 322 -4.79 1.92 -7.05
N LEU A 323 -4.17 1.13 -6.17
CA LEU A 323 -2.76 1.14 -5.82
C LEU A 323 -2.17 -0.22 -6.22
N ARG A 324 -0.96 -0.24 -6.78
CA ARG A 324 -0.24 -1.49 -7.03
C ARG A 324 0.67 -1.82 -5.87
N VAL A 325 0.63 -3.08 -5.43
CA VAL A 325 1.43 -3.63 -4.34
C VAL A 325 2.06 -4.95 -4.76
N ASP A 326 3.26 -5.21 -4.29
CA ASP A 326 3.95 -6.48 -4.44
C ASP A 326 4.07 -7.17 -3.08
N VAL A 327 3.11 -8.06 -2.77
CA VAL A 327 3.01 -8.73 -1.46
C VAL A 327 3.01 -10.24 -1.64
N ARG A 328 3.89 -10.94 -0.93
CA ARG A 328 3.82 -12.40 -0.82
C ARG A 328 2.71 -12.79 0.17
N ILE A 329 1.85 -13.72 -0.22
CA ILE A 329 0.74 -14.18 0.62
C ILE A 329 1.01 -15.57 1.18
N VAL A 330 0.89 -15.69 2.51
CA VAL A 330 0.87 -16.95 3.23
C VAL A 330 -0.46 -17.02 3.97
N ALA A 331 -1.31 -17.99 3.65
CA ALA A 331 -2.61 -18.15 4.29
C ALA A 331 -2.62 -19.38 5.20
N ALA A 332 -3.41 -19.37 6.25
CA ALA A 332 -3.62 -20.51 7.12
C ALA A 332 -5.11 -20.76 7.40
N THR A 333 -5.49 -22.02 7.58
CA THR A 333 -6.85 -22.37 8.02
C THR A 333 -6.89 -23.70 8.76
N ASN A 334 -7.82 -23.82 9.70
CA ASN A 334 -8.23 -25.09 10.30
C ASN A 334 -9.45 -25.74 9.62
N ARG A 335 -10.13 -25.04 8.71
CA ARG A 335 -11.33 -25.53 8.03
C ARG A 335 -10.96 -26.41 6.84
N ASP A 336 -11.87 -27.31 6.49
CA ASP A 336 -11.84 -28.01 5.21
C ASP A 336 -12.32 -27.04 4.13
N ILE A 337 -11.35 -26.38 3.48
CA ILE A 337 -11.66 -25.29 2.56
C ILE A 337 -12.32 -25.81 1.28
N GLU A 338 -12.05 -27.05 0.88
CA GLU A 338 -12.74 -27.74 -0.21
C GLU A 338 -14.22 -27.90 0.10
N LYS A 339 -14.56 -28.27 1.34
CA LYS A 339 -15.95 -28.31 1.81
C LYS A 339 -16.57 -26.91 1.84
N GLU A 340 -15.86 -25.89 2.32
CA GLU A 340 -16.35 -24.51 2.31
C GLU A 340 -16.64 -24.02 0.89
N VAL A 341 -15.83 -24.42 -0.10
CA VAL A 341 -16.07 -24.14 -1.52
C VAL A 341 -17.31 -24.87 -2.04
N ALA A 342 -17.43 -26.16 -1.75
CA ALA A 342 -18.59 -26.96 -2.17
C ALA A 342 -19.91 -26.44 -1.59
N GLU A 343 -19.87 -25.87 -0.38
CA GLU A 343 -21.03 -25.29 0.30
C GLU A 343 -21.23 -23.80 -0.02
N GLY A 344 -20.46 -23.24 -0.95
CA GLY A 344 -20.61 -21.86 -1.44
C GLY A 344 -20.19 -20.77 -0.45
N ARG A 345 -19.50 -21.12 0.63
CA ARG A 345 -18.98 -20.19 1.65
C ARG A 345 -17.59 -19.67 1.35
N PHE A 346 -16.90 -20.30 0.41
CA PHE A 346 -15.62 -19.85 -0.11
C PHE A 346 -15.61 -19.91 -1.63
N ARG A 347 -15.03 -18.91 -2.30
CA ARG A 347 -14.98 -18.89 -3.76
C ARG A 347 -13.92 -19.85 -4.30
N ALA A 348 -14.29 -20.63 -5.30
CA ALA A 348 -13.38 -21.59 -5.94
C ALA A 348 -12.17 -20.91 -6.60
N ASP A 349 -12.35 -19.77 -7.25
CA ASP A 349 -11.28 -19.02 -7.92
C ASP A 349 -10.21 -18.52 -6.94
N LEU A 350 -10.62 -17.97 -5.79
CA LEU A 350 -9.72 -17.59 -4.71
C LEU A 350 -9.00 -18.80 -4.13
N PHE A 351 -9.71 -19.91 -3.92
CA PHE A 351 -9.09 -21.14 -3.41
C PHE A 351 -7.97 -21.63 -4.32
N HIS A 352 -8.21 -21.68 -5.64
CA HIS A 352 -7.19 -22.08 -6.61
C HIS A 352 -5.96 -21.17 -6.59
N ARG A 353 -6.14 -19.87 -6.33
CA ARG A 353 -5.03 -18.91 -6.26
C ARG A 353 -4.25 -18.97 -4.95
N LEU A 354 -4.90 -19.35 -3.85
CA LEU A 354 -4.26 -19.54 -2.54
C LEU A 354 -3.57 -20.90 -2.43
N ASN A 355 -4.14 -21.94 -3.03
CA ASN A 355 -3.69 -23.32 -2.92
C ASN A 355 -2.67 -23.71 -3.99
N VAL A 356 -1.67 -22.87 -4.23
CA VAL A 356 -0.59 -23.16 -5.19
C VAL A 356 0.43 -24.12 -4.55
N VAL A 357 0.85 -23.82 -3.32
CA VAL A 357 1.61 -24.77 -2.49
C VAL A 357 0.85 -24.99 -1.18
N ARG A 358 0.63 -26.25 -0.82
CA ARG A 358 -0.03 -26.63 0.43
C ARG A 358 0.97 -27.22 1.40
N LEU A 359 1.00 -26.69 2.63
CA LEU A 359 1.79 -27.22 3.73
C LEU A 359 0.86 -27.70 4.83
N ALA A 360 0.94 -28.98 5.21
CA ALA A 360 0.12 -29.53 6.28
C ALA A 360 0.91 -29.58 7.58
N VAL A 361 0.45 -28.86 8.61
CA VAL A 361 1.02 -28.95 9.96
C VAL A 361 0.41 -30.16 10.67
N PRO A 362 1.22 -31.19 11.00
CA PRO A 362 0.68 -32.42 11.58
C PRO A 362 0.14 -32.14 12.99
N PRO A 363 -1.00 -32.74 13.37
CA PRO A 363 -1.51 -32.65 14.73
C PRO A 363 -0.58 -33.36 15.71
N LEU A 364 -0.59 -32.95 16.98
CA LEU A 364 0.33 -33.42 18.01
C LEU A 364 0.25 -34.95 18.22
N ARG A 365 -0.94 -35.53 18.03
CA ARG A 365 -1.17 -36.98 18.11
C ARG A 365 -0.42 -37.81 17.07
N GLU A 366 -0.02 -37.22 15.94
CA GLU A 366 0.77 -37.86 14.88
C GLU A 366 2.28 -37.68 15.08
N ARG A 367 2.68 -36.81 16.00
CA ARG A 367 4.08 -36.52 16.35
C ARG A 367 4.35 -36.65 17.86
N ARG A 368 3.82 -37.72 18.47
CA ARG A 368 3.92 -37.94 19.93
C ARG A 368 5.36 -37.99 20.46
N SER A 369 6.32 -38.40 19.64
CA SER A 369 7.75 -38.40 20.00
C SER A 369 8.30 -36.99 20.28
N ASP A 370 7.63 -35.93 19.80
CA ASP A 370 8.02 -34.54 20.04
C ASP A 370 7.46 -33.98 21.35
N ILE A 371 6.49 -34.65 22.00
CA ILE A 371 5.85 -34.18 23.23
C ILE A 371 6.87 -33.95 24.36
N PRO A 372 7.84 -34.84 24.64
CA PRO A 372 8.83 -34.60 25.69
C PRO A 372 9.70 -33.37 25.45
N LEU A 373 10.07 -33.13 24.18
CA LEU A 373 10.86 -31.96 23.77
C LEU A 373 10.06 -30.67 23.99
N LEU A 374 8.83 -30.64 23.49
CA LEU A 374 7.92 -29.50 23.65
C LEU A 374 7.62 -29.22 25.12
N ALA A 375 7.32 -30.26 25.91
CA ALA A 375 7.04 -30.12 27.33
C ALA A 375 8.24 -29.58 28.11
N GLY A 376 9.46 -30.03 27.78
CA GLY A 376 10.69 -29.47 28.35
C GLY A 376 10.86 -27.98 28.03
N HIS A 377 10.61 -27.60 26.78
CA HIS A 377 10.65 -26.20 26.36
C HIS A 377 9.64 -25.33 27.12
N PHE A 378 8.37 -25.75 27.19
CA PHE A 378 7.33 -25.01 27.90
C PHE A 378 7.56 -24.97 29.41
N CYS A 379 8.16 -26.01 30.00
CA CYS A 379 8.52 -26.02 31.41
C CYS A 379 9.57 -24.94 31.72
N GLU A 380 10.58 -24.79 30.86
CA GLU A 380 11.60 -23.75 31.02
C GLU A 380 11.02 -22.34 30.79
N ALA A 381 10.16 -22.18 29.78
CA ALA A 381 9.46 -20.92 29.53
C ALA A 381 8.55 -20.53 30.72
N ALA A 382 7.83 -21.49 31.29
CA ALA A 382 6.99 -21.28 32.47
C ALA A 382 7.82 -20.95 33.71
N ARG A 383 8.94 -21.64 33.93
CA ARG A 383 9.89 -21.35 35.02
C ARG A 383 10.36 -19.90 34.96
N ALA A 384 10.86 -19.47 33.79
CA ALA A 384 11.36 -18.11 33.59
C ALA A 384 10.27 -17.06 33.78
N ARG A 385 9.04 -17.32 33.30
CA ARG A 385 7.92 -16.39 33.40
C ARG A 385 7.33 -16.28 34.81
N LEU A 386 7.32 -17.37 35.58
CA LEU A 386 6.78 -17.40 36.94
C LEU A 386 7.82 -17.09 38.03
N GLY A 387 9.11 -17.03 37.67
CA GLY A 387 10.19 -16.73 38.62
C GLY A 387 10.43 -17.85 39.65
N VAL A 388 10.03 -19.09 39.33
CA VAL A 388 10.19 -20.24 40.24
C VAL A 388 11.56 -20.89 40.08
N GLY A 389 11.95 -21.68 41.09
CA GLY A 389 13.20 -22.44 41.08
C GLY A 389 13.27 -23.50 39.98
N PRO A 390 14.34 -24.31 39.93
CA PRO A 390 14.46 -25.38 38.94
C PRO A 390 13.27 -26.37 38.99
N VAL A 391 12.55 -26.50 37.87
CA VAL A 391 11.41 -27.43 37.75
C VAL A 391 11.81 -28.59 36.85
N ARG A 392 11.37 -29.81 37.21
CA ARG A 392 11.60 -31.03 36.42
C ARG A 392 10.30 -31.80 36.27
N ILE A 393 10.00 -32.22 35.04
CA ILE A 393 8.89 -33.12 34.75
C ILE A 393 9.30 -34.54 35.17
N SER A 394 8.57 -35.13 36.13
CA SER A 394 8.79 -36.50 36.58
C SER A 394 8.56 -37.51 35.44
N ARG A 395 9.13 -38.71 35.56
CA ARG A 395 8.96 -39.77 34.56
C ARG A 395 7.48 -40.13 34.36
N ALA A 396 6.73 -40.30 35.46
CA ALA A 396 5.30 -40.61 35.41
C ALA A 396 4.49 -39.51 34.71
N ALA A 397 4.78 -38.23 35.04
CA ALA A 397 4.11 -37.10 34.37
C ALA A 397 4.42 -37.08 32.86
N ARG A 398 5.67 -37.35 32.47
CA ARG A 398 6.07 -37.42 31.05
C ARG A 398 5.34 -38.52 30.29
N GLU A 399 5.23 -39.71 30.89
CA GLU A 399 4.50 -40.85 30.29
C GLU A 399 3.02 -40.50 30.07
N LEU A 400 2.38 -39.83 31.04
CA LEU A 400 1.00 -39.32 30.90
C LEU A 400 0.87 -38.26 29.79
N LEU A 401 1.82 -37.31 29.71
CA LEU A 401 1.82 -36.30 28.66
C LEU A 401 1.89 -36.93 27.26
N VAL A 402 2.72 -37.97 27.07
CA VAL A 402 2.87 -38.65 25.77
C VAL A 402 1.61 -39.43 25.37
N GLN A 403 0.87 -39.96 26.34
CA GLN A 403 -0.37 -40.73 26.09
C GLN A 403 -1.60 -39.85 25.84
N GLY A 404 -1.54 -38.56 26.19
CA GLY A 404 -2.64 -37.62 25.99
C GLY A 404 -3.10 -37.49 24.54
N ALA A 405 -4.40 -37.25 24.34
CA ALA A 405 -4.99 -37.07 23.01
C ALA A 405 -4.71 -35.69 22.40
N TRP A 406 -4.56 -34.66 23.24
CA TRP A 406 -4.27 -33.28 22.86
C TRP A 406 -5.15 -32.70 21.74
N PRO A 407 -6.49 -32.64 21.90
CA PRO A 407 -7.39 -32.01 20.92
C PRO A 407 -7.06 -30.53 20.63
N GLY A 408 -6.49 -29.79 21.59
CA GLY A 408 -5.98 -28.43 21.39
C GLY A 408 -4.50 -28.37 21.00
N ASN A 409 -3.92 -29.51 20.60
CA ASN A 409 -2.58 -29.67 20.09
C ASN A 409 -1.50 -29.05 21.00
N VAL A 410 -0.56 -28.30 20.43
CA VAL A 410 0.59 -27.73 21.14
C VAL A 410 0.15 -26.66 22.13
N ARG A 411 -0.89 -25.88 21.80
CA ARG A 411 -1.46 -24.85 22.67
C ARG A 411 -2.04 -25.44 23.96
N GLU A 412 -2.70 -26.59 23.88
CA GLU A 412 -3.22 -27.29 25.07
C GLU A 412 -2.08 -27.90 25.91
N LEU A 413 -1.06 -28.47 25.26
CA LEU A 413 0.14 -28.98 25.93
C LEU A 413 0.85 -27.86 26.70
N GLU A 414 1.08 -26.72 26.07
CA GLU A 414 1.70 -25.54 26.68
C GLU A 414 0.91 -25.09 27.92
N ASN A 415 -0.40 -24.85 27.78
CA ASN A 415 -1.25 -24.44 28.90
C ASN A 415 -1.25 -25.45 30.05
N THR A 416 -1.18 -26.74 29.74
CA THR A 416 -1.14 -27.81 30.74
C THR A 416 0.18 -27.80 31.48
N VAL A 417 1.32 -27.70 30.78
CA VAL A 417 2.64 -27.59 31.41
C VAL A 417 2.75 -26.33 32.25
N PHE A 418 2.26 -25.18 31.77
CA PHE A 418 2.22 -23.94 32.54
C PHE A 418 1.44 -24.09 33.85
N ARG A 419 0.26 -24.73 33.81
CA ARG A 419 -0.54 -25.02 35.02
C ARG A 419 0.19 -25.96 35.98
N MET A 420 0.87 -26.98 35.46
CA MET A 420 1.66 -27.90 36.29
C MET A 420 2.79 -27.17 37.02
N VAL A 421 3.49 -26.26 36.35
CA VAL A 421 4.58 -25.45 36.94
C VAL A 421 4.05 -24.47 37.98
N LEU A 422 2.87 -23.87 37.74
CA LEU A 422 2.23 -22.95 38.69
C LEU A 422 1.81 -23.65 40.00
N GLN A 423 1.50 -24.94 39.94
CA GLN A 423 1.05 -25.75 41.07
C GLN A 423 2.18 -26.52 41.78
N ALA A 424 3.40 -26.47 41.24
CA ALA A 424 4.59 -27.14 41.77
C ALA A 424 5.29 -26.27 42.82
#